data_AF-A0A932QWJ1-F1
#
_entry.id   AF-A0A932QWJ1-F1
#
_cell.length_a   1.000
_cell.length_b   1.000
_cell.length_c   1.000
_cell.angle_alpha   90.00
_cell.angle_beta   90.00
_cell.angle_gamma   90.00
#
_symmetry.space_group_name_H-M   'P 1'
#
loop_
_entity.id
_entity.type
_entity.pdbx_description
1 polymer ?
#
loop_
_entity_poly.entity_id
_entity_poly.type
_entity_poly.pdbx_seq_one_letter_code
_entity_poly.pdbx_strand_id
1 'polypeptide(L)'
;MSSQLLQIGIFTVVGFALGLTLLLLSATIQRIFGIYNPTKVKTEPYECGMKVFHDTKIQYDIKYYLFALIFIVFDVEFVFLVPWAVIFDIATNKTFLIVEAFIFVFILVLGLYYAWTKGVLEFD
;
A
#
# COMPACT_ATOMS: atom_id res chain seq x y z
N MET A 1 27.97 2.12 5.36
CA MET A 1 26.63 2.65 5.65
C MET A 1 26.29 3.87 4.77
N SER A 2 27.05 4.98 4.83
CA SER A 2 26.78 6.17 4.00
C SER A 2 26.82 5.89 2.48
N SER A 3 27.76 5.07 2.03
CA SER A 3 27.86 4.65 0.62
C SER A 3 26.66 3.82 0.14
N GLN A 4 26.08 2.97 1.00
CA GLN A 4 24.92 2.15 0.67
C GLN A 4 23.64 2.98 0.59
N LEU A 5 23.44 3.93 1.51
CA LEU A 5 22.32 4.87 1.44
C LEU A 5 22.39 5.74 0.19
N LEU A 6 23.60 6.17 -0.21
CA LEU A 6 23.82 6.88 -1.46
C LEU A 6 23.49 6.01 -2.69
N GLN A 7 23.85 4.73 -2.69
CA GLN A 7 23.48 3.79 -3.76
C GLN A 7 21.96 3.60 -3.86
N ILE A 8 21.27 3.42 -2.74
CA ILE A 8 19.81 3.31 -2.70
C ILE A 8 19.17 4.59 -3.24
N GLY A 9 19.64 5.76 -2.78
CA GLY A 9 19.15 7.06 -3.24
C GLY A 9 19.33 7.25 -4.75
N ILE A 10 20.50 6.92 -5.29
CA ILE A 10 20.76 6.98 -6.74
C ILE A 10 19.83 6.03 -7.49
N PHE A 11 19.67 4.79 -7.02
CA PHE A 11 18.78 3.82 -7.66
C PHE A 11 17.33 4.30 -7.69
N THR A 12 16.82 4.85 -6.58
CA THR A 12 15.47 5.42 -6.51
C THR A 12 15.31 6.59 -7.48
N VAL A 13 16.26 7.52 -7.51
CA VAL A 13 16.22 8.68 -8.42
C VAL A 13 16.26 8.25 -9.88
N VAL A 14 17.14 7.31 -10.24
CA VAL A 14 17.22 6.77 -11.60
C VAL A 14 15.94 6.04 -11.99
N GLY A 15 15.35 5.25 -11.08
CA GLY A 15 14.08 4.58 -11.32
C GLY A 15 12.93 5.56 -11.59
N PHE A 16 12.80 6.60 -10.76
CA PHE A 16 11.81 7.67 -10.98
C PHE A 16 12.07 8.43 -12.28
N ALA A 17 13.32 8.78 -12.57
CA ALA A 17 13.70 9.48 -13.80
C ALA A 17 13.39 8.63 -15.04
N LEU A 18 13.64 7.32 -14.99
CA LEU A 18 13.29 6.40 -16.07
C LEU A 18 11.76 6.32 -16.25
N GLY A 19 11.00 6.16 -15.17
CA GLY A 19 9.53 6.18 -15.23
C GLY A 19 8.97 7.46 -15.85
N LEU A 20 9.47 8.62 -15.41
CA LEU A 20 9.08 9.93 -15.95
C LEU A 20 9.49 10.09 -17.41
N THR A 21 10.70 9.70 -17.79
CA THR A 21 11.16 9.81 -19.18
C THR A 21 10.33 8.92 -20.10
N LEU A 22 9.98 7.69 -19.70
CA LEU A 22 9.10 6.82 -20.49
C LEU A 22 7.68 7.39 -20.64
N LEU A 23 7.11 7.98 -19.58
CA LEU A 23 5.81 8.65 -19.64
C LEU A 23 5.85 9.87 -20.58
N LEU A 24 6.89 10.71 -20.50
CA LEU A 24 7.03 11.88 -21.36
C LEU A 24 7.34 11.50 -22.82
N LEU A 25 8.18 10.49 -23.04
CA LEU A 25 8.49 9.97 -24.36
C LEU A 25 7.24 9.39 -25.03
N SER A 26 6.48 8.55 -24.31
CA SER A 26 5.24 7.98 -24.87
C SER A 26 4.21 9.08 -25.22
N ALA A 27 4.02 10.07 -24.34
CA ALA A 27 3.13 11.19 -24.60
C ALA A 27 3.58 12.08 -25.78
N THR A 28 4.88 12.35 -25.90
CA THR A 28 5.45 13.17 -27.00
C THR A 28 5.42 12.43 -28.33
N ILE A 29 5.78 11.14 -28.36
CA ILE A 29 5.68 10.30 -29.55
C ILE A 29 4.23 10.23 -30.04
N GLN A 30 3.26 10.01 -29.15
CA GLN A 30 1.85 9.99 -29.53
C GLN A 30 1.37 11.34 -30.10
N ARG A 31 1.89 12.45 -29.59
CA ARG A 31 1.52 13.79 -30.06
C ARG A 31 2.15 14.16 -31.40
N ILE A 32 3.37 13.68 -31.69
CA ILE A 32 4.12 14.00 -32.92
C ILE A 32 3.78 13.01 -34.04
N PHE A 33 3.80 11.71 -33.74
CA PHE A 33 3.65 10.64 -34.73
C PHE A 33 2.28 9.97 -34.71
N GLY A 34 1.53 10.10 -33.61
CA GLY A 34 0.20 9.49 -33.46
C GLY A 34 -0.94 10.39 -33.93
N ILE A 35 -2.12 9.78 -34.13
CA ILE A 35 -3.36 10.51 -34.42
C ILE A 35 -3.87 11.12 -33.11
N TYR A 36 -3.39 12.32 -32.79
CA TYR A 36 -3.86 13.09 -31.64
C TYR A 36 -5.11 13.91 -32.02
N ASN A 37 -6.30 13.31 -31.82
CA ASN A 37 -7.59 13.96 -32.06
C ASN A 37 -8.50 13.85 -30.83
N PRO A 38 -8.30 14.73 -29.81
CA PRO A 38 -9.16 14.79 -28.63
C PRO A 38 -10.51 15.40 -29.03
N THR A 39 -11.55 14.57 -29.05
CA THR A 39 -12.94 15.02 -29.24
C THR A 39 -13.65 14.98 -27.90
N LYS A 40 -14.70 15.81 -27.73
CA LYS A 40 -15.49 15.85 -26.48
C LYS A 40 -15.92 14.46 -26.02
N VAL A 41 -16.43 13.65 -26.95
CA VAL A 41 -16.87 12.27 -26.72
C VAL A 41 -15.72 11.35 -26.27
N LYS A 42 -14.50 11.50 -26.80
CA LYS A 42 -13.34 10.67 -26.40
C LYS A 42 -12.80 11.02 -25.01
N THR A 43 -13.06 12.23 -24.54
CA THR A 43 -12.63 12.73 -23.23
C THR A 43 -13.74 12.66 -22.17
N GLU A 44 -14.94 12.26 -22.55
CA GLU A 44 -16.06 12.06 -21.63
C GLU A 44 -15.85 10.77 -20.81
N PRO A 45 -16.25 10.75 -19.52
CA PRO A 45 -16.21 9.54 -18.73
C PRO A 45 -17.02 8.42 -19.37
N TYR A 46 -16.53 7.19 -19.27
CA TYR A 46 -17.19 6.02 -19.83
C TYR A 46 -18.43 5.66 -19.00
N GLU A 47 -19.62 5.76 -19.60
CA GLU A 47 -20.90 5.39 -18.99
C GLU A 47 -21.73 4.55 -20.00
N CYS A 48 -21.12 3.49 -20.56
CA CYS A 48 -21.76 2.59 -21.54
C CYS A 48 -22.44 3.31 -22.73
N GLY A 49 -21.88 4.44 -23.19
CA GLY A 49 -22.41 5.22 -24.32
C GLY A 49 -23.48 6.25 -23.95
N MET A 50 -23.81 6.37 -22.66
CA MET A 50 -24.74 7.36 -22.15
C MET A 50 -24.01 8.58 -21.60
N LYS A 51 -24.73 9.69 -21.41
CA LYS A 51 -24.19 10.84 -20.67
C LYS A 51 -24.14 10.50 -19.19
N VAL A 52 -23.10 10.94 -18.50
CA VAL A 52 -22.99 10.74 -17.05
C VAL A 52 -24.21 11.37 -16.36
N PHE A 53 -25.01 10.55 -15.68
CA PHE A 53 -26.28 10.99 -15.09
C PHE A 53 -26.19 11.20 -13.57
N HIS A 54 -25.18 10.64 -12.89
CA HIS A 54 -25.07 10.66 -11.44
C HIS A 54 -24.00 11.62 -10.93
N ASP A 55 -24.28 12.22 -9.78
CA ASP A 55 -23.28 12.96 -9.00
C ASP A 55 -22.19 11.99 -8.51
N THR A 56 -20.92 12.40 -8.60
CA THR A 56 -19.76 11.54 -8.32
C THR A 56 -19.51 11.37 -6.81
N LYS A 57 -20.27 12.09 -5.97
CA LYS A 57 -20.11 12.07 -4.51
C LYS A 57 -20.94 10.96 -3.89
N ILE A 58 -20.37 9.77 -3.86
CA ILE A 58 -20.92 8.63 -3.11
C ILE A 58 -20.23 8.51 -1.75
N GLN A 59 -20.99 8.10 -0.73
CA GLN A 59 -20.39 7.64 0.52
C GLN A 59 -19.87 6.22 0.30
N TYR A 60 -18.57 6.05 0.41
CA TYR A 60 -17.95 4.73 0.41
C TYR A 60 -18.28 4.00 1.71
N ASP A 61 -18.32 2.67 1.64
CA ASP A 61 -18.57 1.83 2.81
C ASP A 61 -17.49 2.05 3.90
N ILE A 62 -17.92 2.11 5.16
CA ILE A 62 -17.01 2.27 6.31
C ILE A 62 -16.04 1.09 6.45
N LYS A 63 -16.35 -0.05 5.83
CA LYS A 63 -15.48 -1.24 5.79
C LYS A 63 -14.05 -0.92 5.32
N TYR A 64 -13.89 -0.03 4.33
CA TYR A 64 -12.56 0.37 3.85
C TYR A 64 -11.74 1.11 4.93
N TYR A 65 -12.41 1.95 5.72
CA TYR A 65 -11.79 2.65 6.84
C TYR A 65 -11.39 1.67 7.95
N LEU A 66 -12.28 0.73 8.31
CA LEU A 66 -11.99 -0.28 9.33
C LEU A 66 -10.82 -1.18 8.91
N PHE A 67 -10.77 -1.58 7.64
CA PHE A 67 -9.64 -2.35 7.11
C PHE A 67 -8.33 -1.57 7.19
N ALA A 68 -8.32 -0.29 6.79
CA ALA A 68 -7.14 0.56 6.87
C ALA A 68 -6.68 0.76 8.33
N LEU A 69 -7.61 0.94 9.27
CA LEU A 69 -7.31 1.08 10.69
C LEU A 69 -6.65 -0.18 11.25
N ILE A 70 -7.23 -1.35 10.95
CA ILE A 70 -6.67 -2.64 11.36
C ILE A 70 -5.28 -2.82 10.76
N PHE A 71 -5.10 -2.53 9.47
CA PHE A 71 -3.80 -2.62 8.80
C PHE A 71 -2.73 -1.75 9.49
N ILE A 72 -3.05 -0.50 9.84
CA ILE A 72 -2.10 0.40 10.53
C ILE A 72 -1.70 -0.16 11.90
N VAL A 73 -2.66 -0.71 12.66
CA VAL A 73 -2.36 -1.33 13.96
C VAL A 73 -1.40 -2.51 13.79
N PHE A 74 -1.69 -3.42 12.87
CA PHE A 74 -0.83 -4.56 12.57
C PHE A 74 0.57 -4.15 12.06
N ASP A 75 0.66 -3.09 11.25
CA ASP A 75 1.93 -2.60 10.71
C ASP A 75 2.82 -2.03 11.82
N VAL A 76 2.25 -1.25 12.74
CA VAL A 76 2.97 -0.74 13.92
C VAL A 76 3.43 -1.88 14.82
N GLU A 77 2.61 -2.92 15.00
CA GLU A 77 2.97 -4.10 15.77
C GLU A 77 4.13 -4.89 15.13
N PHE A 78 4.16 -4.98 13.79
CA PHE A 78 5.26 -5.59 13.07
C PHE A 78 6.59 -4.85 13.26
N VAL A 79 6.55 -3.51 13.34
CA VAL A 79 7.74 -2.70 13.65
C VAL A 79 8.36 -3.09 15.01
N PHE A 80 7.56 -3.53 15.99
CA PHE A 80 8.09 -4.03 17.26
C PHE A 80 8.71 -5.43 17.17
N LEU A 81 8.22 -6.28 16.27
CA LEU A 81 8.78 -7.62 16.06
C LEU A 81 10.16 -7.60 15.38
N VAL A 82 10.46 -6.55 14.58
CA VAL A 82 11.74 -6.45 13.86
C VAL A 82 12.95 -6.36 14.82
N PRO A 83 13.02 -5.43 15.79
CA PRO A 83 14.11 -5.40 16.76
C PRO A 83 14.25 -6.70 17.54
N TRP A 84 13.13 -7.31 17.95
CA TRP A 84 13.11 -8.60 18.62
C TRP A 84 13.80 -9.69 17.78
N ALA A 85 13.46 -9.79 16.49
CA ALA A 85 14.04 -10.76 15.58
C ALA A 85 15.54 -10.52 15.35
N VAL A 86 15.95 -9.25 15.23
CA VAL A 86 17.36 -8.88 15.00
C VAL A 86 18.26 -9.24 16.19
N ILE A 87 17.78 -9.12 17.42
CA ILE A 87 18.60 -9.39 18.62
C ILE A 87 18.56 -10.86 19.09
N PHE A 88 17.70 -11.69 18.51
CA PHE A 88 17.46 -13.05 18.97
C PHE A 88 18.73 -13.90 19.07
N ASP A 89 19.63 -13.78 18.08
CA ASP A 89 20.85 -14.58 18.02
C ASP A 89 21.90 -14.19 19.07
N ILE A 90 21.95 -12.92 19.45
CA ILE A 90 22.92 -12.35 20.39
C ILE A 90 22.42 -12.33 21.84
N ALA A 91 21.15 -12.66 22.07
CA ALA A 91 20.55 -12.58 23.39
C ALA A 91 20.98 -13.72 24.31
N THR A 92 21.33 -13.37 25.55
CA THR A 92 21.74 -14.32 26.59
C THR A 92 20.60 -15.24 27.04
N ASN A 93 19.36 -14.75 27.06
CA ASN A 93 18.18 -15.52 27.46
C ASN A 93 17.15 -15.63 26.33
N LYS A 94 17.40 -16.56 25.40
CA LYS A 94 16.54 -16.81 24.23
C LYS A 94 15.14 -17.27 24.62
N THR A 95 15.01 -18.05 25.69
CA THR A 95 13.71 -18.55 26.16
C THR A 95 12.78 -17.42 26.59
N PHE A 96 13.32 -16.42 27.30
CA PHE A 96 12.54 -15.25 27.70
C PHE A 96 12.01 -14.47 26.49
N LEU A 97 12.89 -14.20 25.51
CA LEU A 97 12.51 -13.53 24.26
C LEU A 97 11.44 -14.28 23.48
N ILE A 98 11.52 -15.61 23.40
CA ILE A 98 10.49 -16.43 22.72
C ILE A 98 9.15 -16.29 23.42
N VAL A 99 9.12 -16.35 24.75
CA VAL A 99 7.87 -16.23 25.52
C VAL A 99 7.26 -14.84 25.32
N GLU A 100 8.06 -13.79 25.35
CA GLU A 100 7.60 -12.42 25.13
C GLU A 100 7.00 -12.25 23.73
N ALA A 101 7.70 -12.69 22.68
CA ALA A 101 7.18 -12.62 21.31
C ALA A 101 5.96 -13.50 21.11
N PHE A 102 5.89 -14.68 21.74
CA PHE A 102 4.71 -15.52 21.68
C PHE A 102 3.50 -14.81 22.31
N ILE A 103 3.66 -14.20 23.48
CA ILE A 103 2.59 -13.43 24.13
C ILE A 103 2.18 -12.24 23.24
N PHE A 104 3.15 -11.52 22.68
CA PHE A 104 2.89 -10.39 21.80
C PHE A 104 2.07 -10.82 20.58
N VAL A 105 2.53 -11.81 19.82
CA VAL A 105 1.83 -12.35 18.65
C VAL A 105 0.46 -12.92 19.02
N PHE A 106 0.34 -13.60 20.16
CA PHE A 106 -0.92 -14.15 20.64
C PHE A 106 -1.97 -13.05 20.87
N ILE A 107 -1.58 -11.90 21.44
CA ILE A 107 -2.47 -10.75 21.59
C ILE A 107 -2.95 -10.25 20.23
N LEU A 108 -2.06 -10.19 19.22
CA LEU A 108 -2.43 -9.74 17.87
C LEU A 108 -3.44 -10.68 17.22
N VAL A 109 -3.20 -12.00 17.35
CA VAL A 109 -4.11 -13.03 16.84
C VAL A 109 -5.48 -12.94 17.51
N LEU A 110 -5.53 -12.67 18.82
CA LEU A 110 -6.79 -12.45 19.52
C LEU A 110 -7.52 -11.20 19.02
N GLY A 111 -6.80 -10.10 18.78
CA GLY A 111 -7.36 -8.89 18.18
C GLY A 111 -7.93 -9.14 16.79
N LEU A 112 -7.19 -9.86 15.93
CA LEU A 112 -7.63 -10.25 14.60
C LEU A 112 -8.86 -11.14 14.66
N TYR A 113 -8.83 -12.14 15.53
CA TYR A 113 -9.94 -13.08 15.72
C TYR A 113 -11.21 -12.34 16.16
N TYR A 114 -11.09 -11.40 17.11
CA TYR A 114 -12.21 -10.56 17.51
C TYR A 114 -12.76 -9.74 16.33
N ALA A 115 -11.91 -9.05 15.57
CA ALA A 115 -12.33 -8.28 14.40
C ALA A 115 -13.02 -9.15 13.34
N TRP A 116 -12.52 -10.37 13.13
CA TRP A 116 -13.13 -11.36 12.25
C TRP A 116 -14.53 -11.76 12.72
N THR A 117 -14.68 -12.15 13.99
CA THR A 117 -15.99 -12.57 14.54
C THR A 117 -17.02 -11.45 14.56
N LYS A 118 -16.59 -10.18 14.45
CA LYS A 118 -17.46 -9.01 14.32
C LYS A 118 -17.82 -8.66 12.87
N GLY A 119 -17.40 -9.45 11.89
CA GLY A 119 -17.71 -9.21 10.47
C GLY A 119 -17.01 -7.98 9.90
N VAL A 120 -16.00 -7.43 10.59
CA VAL A 120 -15.27 -6.23 10.12
C VAL A 120 -14.46 -6.53 8.85
N LEU A 121 -14.13 -7.81 8.64
CA LEU A 121 -13.37 -8.30 7.50
C LEU A 121 -14.27 -8.95 6.42
N GLU A 122 -15.59 -8.90 6.57
CA GLU A 122 -16.53 -9.47 5.61
C GLU A 122 -16.85 -8.45 4.50
N PHE A 123 -16.79 -8.91 3.25
CA PHE A 123 -16.96 -8.08 2.04
C PHE A 123 -18.26 -8.42 1.30
N ASP A 124 -19.32 -8.69 2.05
CA ASP A 124 -20.68 -8.92 1.53
C ASP A 124 -21.50 -7.63 1.41
#